data_AF-A0A9W7XDC7-F1
#
_entry.id   AF-A0A9W7XDC7-F1
#
_cell.length_a   1.000
_cell.length_b   1.000
_cell.length_c   1.000
_cell.angle_alpha   90.00
_cell.angle_beta   90.00
_cell.angle_gamma   90.00
#
_symmetry.space_group_name_H-M   'P 1'
#
loop_
_entity.id
_entity.type
_entity.pdbx_description
1 polymer ?
#
loop_
_entity_poly.entity_id
_entity_poly.type
_entity_poly.pdbx_seq_one_letter_code
_entity_poly.pdbx_strand_id
1 'polypeptide(L)'
;MELVVSAVAGELVNRFMSFLINRYKSEEQLEKKMKRLKDLLIRAHMIVEEAETRYITNSNMLFQLKKLVKVMYQGYLVLDTVKYRTLCSSSMAENEVSSFKELSFTTFVKRLCSMKCTSRNNHGLQITLDNLESAISDMQEFVFLLGGCERMFRSPYDSYVYIDNFMFGRHVEKQLIINILLQENVPPGDPAVLPILGGSRVGKKTLVAHLCNNEKVLSKFSSILRMSGENIRRMEHEVLGKERSLVVVEFTSDVDDEAWLKLYSSVKQMRRGSKIIIISRIAKLSRFGTVKPVHLNSLSHEEYSYLFKVLAFGSTNPEEHPQLALVAEDLAVALGGSLITANVCADMLRKNQNVHFWTSLLNKYRNVVEKNFSTFGEHPKNLMDKDHPIDITRFASLSSSSSSATLRLMPPHSEVDDYRTELPKVMFGDLIAGSATVQKGEFELVAWESRIPPYKRFVIHATYCDEEPICEHHTVSPSRKRKRLDN
;
A
#
# COMPACT_ATOMS: atom_id res chain seq x y z
N MET A 1 -6.96 65.49 -22.54
CA MET A 1 -7.30 64.28 -21.75
C MET A 1 -7.44 63.05 -22.64
N GLU A 2 -8.04 63.12 -23.83
CA GLU A 2 -8.26 61.97 -24.72
C GLU A 2 -6.97 61.23 -25.17
N LEU A 3 -5.88 61.96 -25.47
CA LEU A 3 -4.61 61.35 -25.89
C LEU A 3 -3.95 60.48 -24.80
N VAL A 4 -4.11 60.87 -23.53
CA VAL A 4 -3.55 60.12 -22.38
C VAL A 4 -4.38 58.88 -22.10
N VAL A 5 -5.71 58.98 -22.22
CA VAL A 5 -6.64 57.83 -22.06
C VAL A 5 -6.41 56.79 -23.16
N SER A 6 -6.17 57.21 -24.41
CA SER A 6 -5.85 56.32 -25.53
C SER A 6 -4.51 55.59 -25.35
N ALA A 7 -3.48 56.28 -24.88
CA ALA A 7 -2.17 55.67 -24.60
C ALA A 7 -2.22 54.64 -23.47
N VAL A 8 -2.97 54.94 -22.39
CA VAL A 8 -3.17 54.00 -21.27
C VAL A 8 -4.02 52.80 -21.69
N ALA A 9 -5.06 53.01 -22.52
CA ALA A 9 -5.86 51.93 -23.07
C ALA A 9 -5.04 51.02 -23.99
N GLY A 10 -4.19 51.58 -24.85
CA GLY A 10 -3.28 50.82 -25.72
C GLY A 10 -2.29 49.95 -24.94
N GLU A 11 -1.72 50.47 -23.85
CA GLU A 11 -0.82 49.70 -22.98
C GLU A 11 -1.55 48.56 -22.26
N LEU A 12 -2.78 48.81 -21.78
CA LEU A 12 -3.60 47.76 -21.15
C LEU A 12 -3.97 46.65 -22.14
N VAL A 13 -4.35 47.01 -23.37
CA VAL A 13 -4.64 46.04 -24.44
C VAL A 13 -3.39 45.25 -24.81
N ASN A 14 -2.22 45.89 -24.94
CA ASN A 14 -0.97 45.19 -25.24
C ASN A 14 -0.55 44.22 -24.12
N ARG A 15 -0.73 44.60 -22.85
CA ARG A 15 -0.50 43.71 -21.71
C ARG A 15 -1.47 42.54 -21.70
N PHE A 16 -2.74 42.79 -22.01
CA PHE A 16 -3.77 41.76 -22.11
C PHE A 16 -3.49 40.80 -23.28
N MET A 17 -3.16 41.31 -24.46
CA MET A 17 -2.78 40.49 -25.63
C MET A 17 -1.49 39.70 -25.38
N SER A 18 -0.48 40.31 -24.76
CA SER A 18 0.75 39.61 -24.37
C SER A 18 0.48 38.50 -23.34
N PHE A 19 -0.43 38.76 -22.40
CA PHE A 19 -0.89 37.76 -21.44
C PHE A 19 -1.62 36.59 -22.13
N LEU A 20 -2.55 36.87 -23.05
CA LEU A 20 -3.25 35.85 -23.83
C LEU A 20 -2.29 35.04 -24.71
N ILE A 21 -1.36 35.69 -25.41
CA ILE A 21 -0.35 35.02 -26.25
C ILE A 21 0.54 34.12 -25.40
N ASN A 22 1.02 34.59 -24.25
CA ASN A 22 1.84 33.78 -23.34
C ASN A 22 1.04 32.61 -22.74
N ARG A 23 -0.23 32.83 -22.42
CA ARG A 23 -1.12 31.78 -21.92
C ARG A 23 -1.34 30.70 -22.98
N TYR A 24 -1.69 31.08 -24.21
CA TYR A 24 -1.91 30.15 -25.31
C TYR A 24 -0.63 29.34 -25.64
N LYS A 25 0.53 30.01 -25.74
CA LYS A 25 1.81 29.33 -25.95
C LYS A 25 2.14 28.34 -24.82
N SER A 26 1.82 28.69 -23.58
CA SER A 26 2.02 27.82 -22.42
C SER A 26 1.09 26.61 -22.44
N GLU A 27 -0.17 26.78 -22.87
CA GLU A 27 -1.15 25.70 -23.00
C GLU A 27 -0.73 24.72 -24.11
N GLU A 28 -0.33 25.21 -25.28
CA GLU A 28 0.17 24.36 -26.39
C GLU A 28 1.44 23.58 -25.99
N GLN A 29 2.36 24.22 -25.28
CA GLN A 29 3.58 23.55 -24.80
C GLN A 29 3.26 22.48 -23.75
N LEU A 30 2.27 22.73 -22.88
CA LEU A 30 1.81 21.76 -21.88
C LEU A 30 1.16 20.55 -22.55
N GLU A 31 0.30 20.75 -23.54
CA GLU A 31 -0.33 19.68 -24.31
C GLU A 31 0.70 18.79 -25.01
N LYS A 32 1.71 19.40 -25.65
CA LYS A 32 2.83 18.67 -26.28
C LYS A 32 3.58 17.81 -25.27
N LYS A 33 3.91 18.36 -24.08
CA LYS A 33 4.57 17.63 -22.99
C LYS A 33 3.71 16.50 -22.43
N MET A 34 2.41 16.74 -22.24
CA MET A 34 1.45 15.75 -21.78
C MET A 34 1.32 14.59 -22.77
N LYS A 35 1.23 14.88 -24.07
CA LYS A 35 1.19 13.86 -25.13
C LYS A 35 2.46 13.00 -25.08
N ARG A 36 3.63 13.64 -25.05
CA ARG A 36 4.92 12.94 -24.95
C ARG A 36 5.02 12.06 -23.70
N LEU A 37 4.56 12.54 -22.55
CA LEU A 37 4.53 11.76 -21.31
C LEU A 37 3.66 10.51 -21.46
N LYS A 38 2.45 10.64 -22.03
CA LYS A 38 1.56 9.50 -22.29
C LYS A 38 2.22 8.46 -23.20
N ASP A 39 2.83 8.90 -24.29
CA ASP A 39 3.49 8.00 -25.25
C ASP A 39 4.63 7.22 -24.59
N LEU A 40 5.45 7.88 -23.76
CA LEU A 40 6.52 7.23 -23.01
C LEU A 40 5.97 6.27 -21.95
N LEU A 41 4.89 6.63 -21.25
CA LEU A 41 4.26 5.76 -20.26
C LEU A 41 3.69 4.49 -20.89
N ILE A 42 3.09 4.58 -22.08
CA ILE A 42 2.63 3.41 -22.84
C ILE A 42 3.80 2.48 -23.15
N ARG A 43 4.93 3.03 -23.61
CA ARG A 43 6.14 2.24 -23.89
C ARG A 43 6.70 1.58 -22.64
N ALA A 44 6.81 2.32 -21.54
CA ALA A 44 7.28 1.78 -20.26
C ALA A 44 6.36 0.65 -19.75
N HIS A 45 5.04 0.88 -19.78
CA HIS A 45 4.05 -0.09 -19.36
C HIS A 45 4.10 -1.37 -20.20
N MET A 46 4.21 -1.25 -21.52
CA MET A 46 4.39 -2.40 -22.42
C MET A 46 5.62 -3.24 -22.05
N ILE A 47 6.76 -2.60 -21.76
CA ILE A 47 8.00 -3.30 -21.36
C ILE A 47 7.79 -4.02 -20.01
N VAL A 48 7.16 -3.36 -19.04
CA VAL A 48 6.85 -3.94 -17.73
C VAL A 48 5.91 -5.13 -17.88
N GLU A 49 4.84 -4.98 -18.66
CA GLU A 49 3.85 -6.03 -18.87
C GLU A 49 4.50 -7.26 -19.54
N GLU A 50 5.32 -7.08 -20.58
CA GLU A 50 6.05 -8.19 -21.19
C GLU A 50 7.01 -8.85 -20.20
N ALA A 51 7.69 -8.05 -19.36
CA ALA A 51 8.62 -8.55 -18.35
C ALA A 51 7.93 -9.37 -17.25
N GLU A 52 6.70 -9.00 -16.86
CA GLU A 52 5.88 -9.76 -15.90
C GLU A 52 5.47 -11.14 -16.42
N THR A 53 5.47 -11.35 -17.75
CA THR A 53 5.14 -12.64 -18.37
C THR A 53 6.32 -13.57 -18.55
N ARG A 54 7.52 -13.22 -18.07
CA ARG A 54 8.73 -14.00 -18.32
C ARG A 54 9.48 -14.36 -17.04
N TYR A 55 10.19 -15.47 -17.07
CA TYR A 55 11.12 -15.85 -16.00
C TYR A 55 12.44 -15.12 -16.18
N ILE A 56 12.69 -14.11 -15.33
CA ILE A 56 13.91 -13.28 -15.39
C ILE A 56 14.89 -13.77 -14.32
N THR A 57 15.97 -14.40 -14.76
CA THR A 57 17.00 -14.96 -13.87
C THR A 57 18.14 -13.97 -13.58
N ASN A 58 18.42 -13.05 -14.52
CA ASN A 58 19.50 -12.09 -14.40
C ASN A 58 19.16 -10.99 -13.39
N SER A 59 20.00 -10.85 -12.34
CA SER A 59 19.80 -9.87 -11.27
C SER A 59 19.87 -8.42 -11.74
N ASN A 60 20.69 -8.11 -12.75
CA ASN A 60 20.82 -6.76 -13.30
C ASN A 60 19.57 -6.37 -14.11
N MET A 61 19.00 -7.32 -14.85
CA MET A 61 17.72 -7.12 -15.53
C MET A 61 16.59 -6.83 -14.53
N LEU A 62 16.53 -7.58 -13.42
CA LEU A 62 15.56 -7.32 -12.35
C LEU A 62 15.75 -5.93 -11.72
N PHE A 63 16.99 -5.47 -11.57
CA PHE A 63 17.27 -4.12 -11.08
C PHE A 63 16.83 -3.02 -12.07
N GLN A 64 17.10 -3.20 -13.37
CA GLN A 64 16.64 -2.29 -14.42
C GLN A 64 15.11 -2.21 -14.47
N LEU A 65 14.44 -3.37 -14.38
CA LEU A 65 12.98 -3.42 -14.32
C LEU A 65 12.43 -2.68 -13.10
N LYS A 66 13.05 -2.85 -11.92
CA LYS A 66 12.68 -2.10 -10.71
C LYS A 66 12.82 -0.58 -10.90
N LYS A 67 13.90 -0.13 -11.57
CA LYS A 67 14.12 1.30 -11.90
C LYS A 67 13.02 1.81 -12.84
N LEU A 68 12.70 1.07 -13.90
CA LEU A 68 11.66 1.46 -14.86
C LEU A 68 10.29 1.56 -14.20
N VAL A 69 9.89 0.55 -13.41
CA VAL A 69 8.60 0.53 -12.71
C VAL A 69 8.45 1.74 -11.77
N LYS A 70 9.50 2.09 -11.03
CA LYS A 70 9.50 3.28 -10.18
C LYS A 70 9.24 4.56 -10.98
N VAL A 71 9.97 4.78 -12.07
CA VAL A 71 9.84 6.00 -12.89
C VAL A 71 8.50 6.03 -13.62
N MET A 72 7.98 4.86 -14.04
CA MET A 72 6.66 4.73 -14.65
C MET A 72 5.53 5.19 -13.70
N TYR A 73 5.51 4.72 -12.45
CA TYR A 73 4.48 5.16 -11.50
C TYR A 73 4.62 6.63 -11.09
N GLN A 74 5.84 7.17 -11.03
CA GLN A 74 6.05 8.62 -10.89
C GLN A 74 5.43 9.39 -12.06
N GLY A 75 5.60 8.89 -13.29
CA GLY A 75 4.97 9.44 -14.47
C GLY A 75 3.45 9.40 -14.43
N TYR A 76 2.84 8.30 -13.99
CA TYR A 76 1.39 8.21 -13.82
C TYR A 76 0.87 9.24 -12.81
N LEU A 77 1.51 9.36 -11.63
CA LEU A 77 1.10 10.32 -10.62
C LEU A 77 1.14 11.77 -11.16
N VAL A 78 2.21 12.13 -11.86
CA VAL A 78 2.35 13.47 -12.46
C VAL A 78 1.31 13.69 -13.56
N LEU A 79 1.06 12.68 -14.41
CA LEU A 79 0.05 12.73 -15.46
C LEU A 79 -1.33 12.98 -14.85
N ASP A 80 -1.73 12.21 -13.84
CA ASP A 80 -3.00 12.36 -13.13
C ASP A 80 -3.13 13.74 -12.49
N THR A 81 -2.08 14.18 -11.79
CA THR A 81 -2.06 15.47 -11.08
C THR A 81 -2.29 16.63 -12.05
N VAL A 82 -1.65 16.63 -13.22
CA VAL A 82 -1.85 17.69 -14.22
C VAL A 82 -3.23 17.54 -14.86
N LYS A 83 -3.61 16.32 -15.26
CA LYS A 83 -4.85 16.05 -15.98
C LYS A 83 -6.09 16.45 -15.20
N TYR A 84 -6.25 15.95 -13.96
CA TYR A 84 -7.45 16.21 -13.17
C TYR A 84 -7.51 17.65 -12.67
N ARG A 85 -6.36 18.31 -12.44
CA ARG A 85 -6.33 19.75 -12.15
C ARG A 85 -6.84 20.58 -13.33
N THR A 86 -6.40 20.27 -14.56
CA THR A 86 -6.89 20.97 -15.76
C THR A 86 -8.39 20.77 -15.94
N LEU A 87 -8.88 19.52 -15.83
CA LEU A 87 -10.31 19.20 -15.99
C LEU A 87 -11.19 19.87 -14.92
N CYS A 88 -10.75 19.92 -13.66
CA CYS A 88 -11.49 20.61 -12.61
C CYS A 88 -11.46 22.13 -12.77
N SER A 89 -10.40 22.69 -13.36
CA SER A 89 -10.32 24.13 -13.61
C SER A 89 -11.24 24.60 -14.74
N SER A 90 -11.47 23.77 -15.76
CA SER A 90 -12.38 24.09 -16.87
C SER A 90 -13.85 23.95 -16.47
N SER A 91 -14.22 22.91 -15.70
CA SER A 91 -15.62 22.71 -15.28
C SER A 91 -16.15 23.80 -14.33
N MET A 92 -15.24 24.50 -13.62
CA MET A 92 -15.60 25.58 -12.70
C MET A 92 -15.88 26.91 -13.42
N ALA A 93 -15.45 27.05 -14.69
CA ALA A 93 -15.69 28.26 -15.49
C ALA A 93 -17.06 28.25 -16.20
N GLU A 94 -17.69 27.08 -16.36
CA GLU A 94 -18.96 26.93 -17.08
C GLU A 94 -20.20 27.03 -16.18
N ASN A 95 -20.07 26.83 -14.86
CA ASN A 95 -21.19 26.75 -13.92
C ASN A 95 -21.52 28.04 -13.14
N GLU A 96 -21.04 29.22 -13.57
CA GLU A 96 -21.35 30.50 -12.89
C GLU A 96 -22.77 31.05 -13.12
N VAL A 97 -23.66 30.31 -13.81
CA VAL A 97 -25.06 30.74 -14.02
C VAL A 97 -26.05 29.66 -13.57
N SER A 98 -26.07 29.30 -12.29
CA SER A 98 -27.31 28.91 -11.61
C SER A 98 -27.16 28.96 -10.09
N SER A 99 -28.02 29.76 -9.45
CA SER A 99 -28.04 29.99 -8.00
C SER A 99 -28.98 29.00 -7.33
N PHE A 100 -28.47 28.02 -6.59
CA PHE A 100 -29.14 27.44 -5.41
C PHE A 100 -28.11 26.86 -4.42
N LYS A 101 -28.00 27.49 -3.25
CA LYS A 101 -27.46 27.03 -1.93
C LYS A 101 -26.56 25.76 -1.89
N GLU A 102 -25.36 25.82 -2.45
CA GLU A 102 -24.26 24.88 -2.21
C GLU A 102 -23.06 25.57 -1.50
N LEU A 103 -23.29 26.10 -0.31
CA LEU A 103 -22.22 26.62 0.56
C LEU A 103 -21.58 25.47 1.37
N SER A 104 -20.77 24.63 0.72
CA SER A 104 -19.61 23.96 1.34
C SER A 104 -18.63 23.38 0.31
N PHE A 105 -19.10 23.06 -0.90
CA PHE A 105 -18.29 22.42 -1.95
C PHE A 105 -17.35 23.42 -2.65
N THR A 106 -17.82 24.63 -2.91
CA THR A 106 -17.08 25.67 -3.63
C THR A 106 -15.89 26.22 -2.85
N THR A 107 -15.91 26.15 -1.51
CA THR A 107 -14.78 26.59 -0.66
C THR A 107 -13.75 25.49 -0.46
N PHE A 108 -14.14 24.20 -0.50
CA PHE A 108 -13.22 23.08 -0.28
C PHE A 108 -12.34 22.83 -1.50
N VAL A 109 -12.92 22.80 -2.71
CA VAL A 109 -12.14 22.68 -3.95
C VAL A 109 -11.32 23.95 -4.22
N LYS A 110 -11.84 25.16 -3.93
CA LYS A 110 -11.04 26.40 -4.01
C LYS A 110 -9.90 26.43 -2.97
N ARG A 111 -10.09 25.94 -1.73
CA ARG A 111 -8.98 25.82 -0.74
C ARG A 111 -7.97 24.74 -1.11
N LEU A 112 -8.40 23.62 -1.69
CA LEU A 112 -7.54 22.56 -2.22
C LEU A 112 -6.70 23.04 -3.40
N CYS A 113 -7.26 23.92 -4.24
CA CYS A 113 -6.60 24.44 -5.44
C CYS A 113 -5.75 25.70 -5.22
N SER A 114 -5.89 26.42 -4.08
CA SER A 114 -5.26 27.74 -3.89
C SER A 114 -3.99 27.74 -3.02
N MET A 115 -3.59 26.59 -2.45
CA MET A 115 -2.30 26.51 -1.71
C MET A 115 -1.23 25.75 -2.50
N LYS A 116 -0.34 26.55 -3.10
CA LYS A 116 0.99 26.25 -3.66
C LYS A 116 1.01 25.67 -5.09
N CYS A 117 1.32 26.60 -6.00
CA CYS A 117 2.22 26.45 -7.15
C CYS A 117 1.62 26.31 -8.56
N THR A 118 1.34 27.43 -9.22
CA THR A 118 1.28 27.50 -10.70
C THR A 118 2.65 27.37 -11.38
N SER A 119 3.76 27.61 -10.65
CA SER A 119 5.14 27.51 -11.18
C SER A 119 5.81 26.13 -10.99
N ARG A 120 5.42 25.33 -9.98
CA ARG A 120 6.15 24.10 -9.58
C ARG A 120 5.79 22.85 -10.40
N ASN A 121 4.59 22.81 -10.99
CA ASN A 121 4.11 21.63 -11.72
C ASN A 121 4.79 21.45 -13.08
N ASN A 122 5.11 22.54 -13.78
CA ASN A 122 5.77 22.47 -15.09
C ASN A 122 7.21 21.95 -14.98
N HIS A 123 7.89 22.28 -13.88
CA HIS A 123 9.22 21.76 -13.55
C HIS A 123 9.17 20.29 -13.14
N GLY A 124 8.20 19.90 -12.30
CA GLY A 124 7.99 18.48 -11.93
C GLY A 124 7.65 17.59 -13.13
N LEU A 125 6.83 18.10 -14.05
CA LEU A 125 6.53 17.45 -15.33
C LEU A 125 7.78 17.26 -16.19
N GLN A 126 8.61 18.29 -16.33
CA GLN A 126 9.83 18.20 -17.11
C GLN A 126 10.81 17.18 -16.52
N ILE A 127 11.07 17.23 -15.21
CA ILE A 127 11.93 16.24 -14.53
C ILE A 127 11.45 14.81 -14.79
N THR A 128 10.14 14.59 -14.70
CA THR A 128 9.56 13.25 -14.86
C THR A 128 9.67 12.76 -16.30
N LEU A 129 9.48 13.65 -17.28
CA LEU A 129 9.77 13.37 -18.69
C LEU A 129 11.22 12.97 -18.90
N ASP A 130 12.17 13.78 -18.42
CA ASP A 130 13.61 13.53 -18.60
C ASP A 130 14.03 12.20 -17.97
N ASN A 131 13.51 11.91 -16.76
CA ASN A 131 13.74 10.64 -16.07
C ASN A 131 13.19 9.44 -16.84
N LEU A 132 11.98 9.56 -17.41
CA LEU A 132 11.33 8.48 -18.15
C LEU A 132 12.01 8.25 -19.50
N GLU A 133 12.46 9.30 -20.16
CA GLU A 133 13.23 9.22 -21.40
C GLU A 133 14.56 8.52 -21.18
N SER A 134 15.32 8.92 -20.14
CA SER A 134 16.54 8.23 -19.73
C SER A 134 16.26 6.77 -19.41
N ALA A 135 15.25 6.48 -18.59
CA ALA A 135 14.91 5.12 -18.19
C ALA A 135 14.51 4.23 -19.38
N ILE A 136 13.77 4.74 -20.36
CA ILE A 136 13.38 3.96 -21.56
C ILE A 136 14.55 3.79 -22.52
N SER A 137 15.42 4.80 -22.64
CA SER A 137 16.60 4.74 -23.51
C SER A 137 17.59 3.68 -23.02
N ASP A 138 17.72 3.52 -21.70
CA ASP A 138 18.54 2.51 -21.03
C ASP A 138 18.00 1.06 -21.17
N MET A 139 16.84 0.84 -21.82
CA MET A 139 16.16 -0.48 -21.85
C MET A 139 16.36 -1.25 -23.16
N GLN A 140 17.21 -0.80 -24.08
CA GLN A 140 17.42 -1.50 -25.36
C GLN A 140 17.98 -2.91 -25.17
N GLU A 141 19.05 -3.05 -24.39
CA GLU A 141 19.68 -4.33 -24.07
C GLU A 141 18.75 -5.20 -23.20
N PHE A 142 18.01 -4.57 -22.29
CA PHE A 142 17.01 -5.26 -21.46
C PHE A 142 15.96 -5.93 -22.34
N VAL A 143 15.36 -5.19 -23.29
CA VAL A 143 14.32 -5.71 -24.19
C VAL A 143 14.87 -6.83 -25.08
N PHE A 144 16.10 -6.68 -25.57
CA PHE A 144 16.76 -7.72 -26.36
C PHE A 144 16.94 -9.03 -25.57
N LEU A 145 17.50 -8.95 -24.36
CA LEU A 145 17.69 -10.10 -23.49
C LEU A 145 16.37 -10.69 -22.99
N LEU A 146 15.35 -9.84 -22.77
CA LEU A 146 14.03 -10.26 -22.36
C LEU A 146 13.40 -11.20 -23.40
N GLY A 147 13.65 -10.97 -24.69
CA GLY A 147 13.22 -11.83 -25.79
C GLY A 147 13.69 -13.29 -25.66
N GLY A 148 14.86 -13.53 -25.06
CA GLY A 148 15.40 -14.87 -24.78
C GLY A 148 14.92 -15.51 -23.48
N CYS A 149 14.17 -14.79 -22.65
CA CYS A 149 13.65 -15.32 -21.40
C CYS A 149 12.42 -16.20 -21.65
N GLU A 150 12.33 -17.33 -20.96
CA GLU A 150 11.20 -18.25 -21.05
C GLU A 150 9.90 -17.58 -20.59
N ARG A 151 8.80 -17.81 -21.32
CA ARG A 151 7.48 -17.28 -20.96
C ARG A 151 6.86 -18.09 -19.81
N MET A 152 6.23 -17.37 -18.89
CA MET A 152 5.36 -17.92 -17.86
C MET A 152 3.99 -18.18 -18.48
N PHE A 153 3.43 -19.37 -18.29
CA PHE A 153 2.03 -19.60 -18.64
C PHE A 153 1.14 -18.69 -17.80
N ARG A 154 0.36 -17.83 -18.47
CA ARG A 154 -0.68 -17.02 -17.83
C ARG A 154 -1.86 -17.94 -17.56
N SER A 155 -2.13 -18.23 -16.29
CA SER A 155 -3.45 -18.74 -15.90
C SER A 155 -4.49 -17.66 -16.24
N PRO A 156 -5.68 -18.00 -16.78
CA PRO A 156 -6.73 -17.02 -17.07
C PRO A 156 -7.14 -16.17 -15.85
N TYR A 157 -6.88 -16.68 -14.64
CA TYR A 157 -7.16 -16.02 -13.36
C TYR A 157 -6.08 -15.03 -12.92
N ASP A 158 -4.90 -15.01 -13.56
CA ASP A 158 -3.83 -14.02 -13.34
C ASP A 158 -3.99 -12.79 -14.27
N SER A 159 -4.91 -12.84 -15.24
CA SER A 159 -5.22 -11.72 -16.14
C SER A 159 -6.21 -10.73 -15.51
N TYR A 160 -5.95 -9.44 -15.78
CA TYR A 160 -6.71 -8.22 -15.47
C TYR A 160 -8.25 -8.26 -15.59
N VAL A 161 -8.85 -9.35 -16.07
CA VAL A 161 -10.30 -9.54 -16.24
C VAL A 161 -11.04 -9.51 -14.90
N TYR A 162 -10.37 -9.86 -13.81
CA TYR A 162 -10.81 -9.56 -12.45
C TYR A 162 -9.68 -8.84 -11.70
N ILE A 163 -9.84 -7.53 -11.48
CA ILE A 163 -8.96 -6.69 -10.61
C ILE A 163 -8.76 -7.32 -9.21
N ASP A 164 -9.53 -8.35 -8.87
CA ASP A 164 -9.61 -8.96 -7.56
C ASP A 164 -8.60 -10.10 -7.27
N ASN A 165 -7.78 -10.57 -8.23
CA ASN A 165 -6.90 -11.74 -8.05
C ASN A 165 -5.40 -11.56 -8.39
N PHE A 166 -4.91 -10.33 -8.61
CA PHE A 166 -3.52 -10.12 -9.01
C PHE A 166 -2.66 -9.49 -7.91
N MET A 167 -1.37 -9.86 -7.89
CA MET A 167 -0.41 -9.31 -6.94
C MET A 167 0.32 -8.10 -7.53
N PHE A 168 -0.14 -6.91 -7.16
CA PHE A 168 0.44 -5.65 -7.62
C PHE A 168 1.85 -5.38 -7.08
N GLY A 169 2.76 -4.94 -7.95
CA GLY A 169 4.04 -4.30 -7.56
C GLY A 169 5.08 -5.23 -6.91
N ARG A 170 4.88 -6.55 -6.89
CA ARG A 170 5.82 -7.52 -6.27
C ARG A 170 6.54 -8.43 -7.25
N HIS A 171 6.56 -8.08 -8.53
CA HIS A 171 7.10 -8.93 -9.58
C HIS A 171 8.61 -9.19 -9.40
N VAL A 172 9.40 -8.17 -9.02
CA VAL A 172 10.86 -8.34 -8.78
C VAL A 172 11.11 -9.32 -7.65
N GLU A 173 10.46 -9.10 -6.51
CA GLU A 173 10.60 -9.97 -5.34
C GLU A 173 10.11 -11.39 -5.65
N LYS A 174 9.01 -11.54 -6.40
CA LYS A 174 8.51 -12.83 -6.88
C LYS A 174 9.56 -13.57 -7.72
N GLN A 175 10.17 -12.90 -8.72
CA GLN A 175 11.20 -13.50 -9.58
C GLN A 175 12.44 -13.91 -8.78
N LEU A 176 12.93 -13.04 -7.88
CA LEU A 176 14.07 -13.34 -7.01
C LEU A 176 13.81 -14.62 -6.19
N ILE A 177 12.63 -14.73 -5.60
CA ILE A 177 12.28 -15.90 -4.78
C ILE A 177 12.14 -17.16 -5.65
N ILE A 178 11.49 -17.08 -6.82
CA ILE A 178 11.41 -18.21 -7.77
C ILE A 178 12.80 -18.71 -8.13
N ASN A 179 13.73 -17.81 -8.48
CA ASN A 179 15.10 -18.17 -8.84
C ASN A 179 15.80 -18.93 -7.70
N ILE A 180 15.65 -18.47 -6.45
CA ILE A 180 16.21 -19.13 -5.27
C ILE A 180 15.56 -20.51 -5.03
N LEU A 181 14.24 -20.62 -5.23
CA LEU A 181 13.51 -21.88 -5.01
C LEU A 181 13.84 -22.94 -6.06
N LEU A 182 14.13 -22.55 -7.30
CA LEU A 182 14.44 -23.48 -8.39
C LEU A 182 15.90 -23.96 -8.39
N GLN A 183 16.83 -23.15 -7.86
CA GLN A 183 18.23 -23.53 -7.69
C GLN A 183 18.39 -24.74 -6.78
N GLU A 184 19.40 -25.58 -7.04
CA GLU A 184 19.77 -26.64 -6.11
C GLU A 184 20.38 -26.05 -4.82
N ASN A 185 20.27 -26.78 -3.71
CA ASN A 185 20.81 -26.34 -2.44
C ASN A 185 22.34 -26.40 -2.46
N VAL A 186 22.97 -25.42 -1.81
CA VAL A 186 24.42 -25.39 -1.58
C VAL A 186 24.63 -25.26 -0.07
N PRO A 187 25.15 -26.30 0.63
CA PRO A 187 25.54 -27.62 0.10
C PRO A 187 24.33 -28.53 -0.26
N PRO A 188 24.50 -29.56 -1.12
CA PRO A 188 23.38 -30.34 -1.70
C PRO A 188 22.54 -31.18 -0.71
N GLY A 189 23.01 -31.34 0.53
CA GLY A 189 22.34 -32.11 1.58
C GLY A 189 21.56 -31.26 2.57
N ASP A 190 21.84 -29.96 2.65
CA ASP A 190 21.27 -29.09 3.67
C ASP A 190 20.08 -28.30 3.08
N PRO A 191 18.97 -28.14 3.83
CA PRO A 191 17.87 -27.29 3.39
C PRO A 191 18.30 -25.84 3.28
N ALA A 192 18.01 -25.21 2.13
CA ALA A 192 18.18 -23.76 1.99
C ALA A 192 17.08 -23.03 2.76
N VAL A 193 17.46 -21.99 3.50
CA VAL A 193 16.55 -21.18 4.32
C VAL A 193 16.51 -19.77 3.77
N LEU A 194 15.32 -19.36 3.31
CA LEU A 194 15.05 -18.06 2.71
C LEU A 194 14.19 -17.20 3.64
N PRO A 195 14.76 -16.17 4.28
CA PRO A 195 13.98 -15.21 5.04
C PRO A 195 13.30 -14.17 4.15
N ILE A 196 11.99 -14.03 4.29
CA ILE A 196 11.17 -12.95 3.74
C ILE A 196 10.76 -12.04 4.90
N LEU A 197 11.38 -10.87 4.95
CA LEU A 197 11.28 -9.93 6.07
C LEU A 197 10.60 -8.63 5.63
N GLY A 198 9.85 -7.98 6.52
CA GLY A 198 9.19 -6.70 6.20
C GLY A 198 8.12 -6.30 7.20
N GLY A 199 7.55 -5.11 7.08
CA GLY A 199 6.58 -4.59 8.06
C GLY A 199 5.25 -5.36 8.17
N SER A 200 4.44 -4.98 9.18
CA SER A 200 3.09 -4.44 8.98
C SER A 200 2.30 -4.83 7.73
N ARG A 201 1.72 -6.03 7.60
CA ARG A 201 0.69 -6.31 6.57
C ARG A 201 1.10 -5.93 5.13
N VAL A 202 2.40 -5.93 4.82
CA VAL A 202 2.95 -5.51 3.51
C VAL A 202 2.76 -6.53 2.37
N GLY A 203 2.04 -7.64 2.63
CA GLY A 203 1.75 -8.66 1.63
C GLY A 203 2.70 -9.87 1.58
N LYS A 204 3.52 -10.11 2.63
CA LYS A 204 4.47 -11.25 2.65
C LYS A 204 3.80 -12.61 2.45
N LYS A 205 2.71 -12.86 3.17
CA LYS A 205 1.93 -14.10 3.04
C LYS A 205 1.31 -14.24 1.65
N THR A 206 0.75 -13.15 1.13
CA THR A 206 0.16 -13.09 -0.20
C THR A 206 1.21 -13.42 -1.26
N LEU A 207 2.40 -12.84 -1.15
CA LEU A 207 3.55 -13.16 -2.02
C LEU A 207 3.90 -14.65 -1.98
N VAL A 208 4.04 -15.22 -0.79
CA VAL A 208 4.34 -16.66 -0.65
C VAL A 208 3.19 -17.53 -1.17
N ALA A 209 1.93 -17.12 -0.99
CA ALA A 209 0.78 -17.85 -1.53
C ALA A 209 0.82 -17.90 -3.08
N HIS A 210 1.09 -16.76 -3.75
CA HIS A 210 1.26 -16.73 -5.21
C HIS A 210 2.48 -17.53 -5.68
N LEU A 211 3.56 -17.57 -4.90
CA LEU A 211 4.73 -18.39 -5.21
C LEU A 211 4.41 -19.88 -5.12
N CYS A 212 3.65 -20.29 -4.09
CA CYS A 212 3.22 -21.67 -3.92
C CYS A 212 2.29 -22.14 -5.04
N ASN A 213 1.58 -21.22 -5.71
CA ASN A 213 0.71 -21.53 -6.84
C ASN A 213 1.45 -21.46 -8.20
N ASN A 214 2.74 -21.13 -8.23
CA ASN A 214 3.49 -21.07 -9.48
C ASN A 214 3.82 -22.48 -9.99
N GLU A 215 3.58 -22.72 -11.28
CA GLU A 215 3.77 -24.04 -11.92
C GLU A 215 5.16 -24.62 -11.75
N LYS A 216 6.23 -23.81 -11.86
CA LYS A 216 7.61 -24.29 -11.69
C LYS A 216 7.94 -24.61 -10.23
N VAL A 217 7.35 -23.86 -9.30
CA VAL A 217 7.50 -24.15 -7.87
C VAL A 217 6.77 -25.46 -7.55
N LEU A 218 5.53 -25.61 -8.01
CA LEU A 218 4.73 -26.83 -7.84
C LEU A 218 5.38 -28.07 -8.47
N SER A 219 6.05 -27.93 -9.62
CA SER A 219 6.75 -29.06 -10.24
C SER A 219 8.05 -29.44 -9.51
N LYS A 220 8.65 -28.52 -8.76
CA LYS A 220 9.89 -28.75 -8.00
C LYS A 220 9.63 -29.43 -6.65
N PHE A 221 8.52 -29.11 -5.96
CA PHE A 221 8.22 -29.61 -4.61
C PHE A 221 6.97 -30.51 -4.62
N SER A 222 7.10 -31.70 -4.04
CA SER A 222 6.00 -32.68 -3.92
C SER A 222 4.92 -32.24 -2.93
N SER A 223 5.32 -31.48 -1.90
CA SER A 223 4.40 -30.98 -0.89
C SER A 223 4.84 -29.61 -0.35
N ILE A 224 3.86 -28.81 0.07
CA ILE A 224 4.07 -27.49 0.68
C ILE A 224 3.46 -27.52 2.07
N LEU A 225 4.31 -27.38 3.10
CA LEU A 225 3.91 -27.42 4.50
C LEU A 225 3.85 -26.00 5.05
N ARG A 226 2.77 -25.64 5.75
CA ARG A 226 2.61 -24.32 6.36
C ARG A 226 2.54 -24.48 7.88
N MET A 227 3.34 -23.72 8.60
CA MET A 227 3.42 -23.79 10.06
C MET A 227 3.55 -22.40 10.70
N SER A 228 2.98 -22.28 11.90
CA SER A 228 3.22 -21.14 12.80
C SER A 228 4.51 -21.39 13.59
N GLY A 229 5.28 -20.34 13.83
CA GLY A 229 6.48 -20.38 14.67
C GLY A 229 6.19 -20.81 16.11
N GLU A 230 4.95 -20.61 16.58
CA GLU A 230 4.49 -21.11 17.88
C GLU A 230 4.42 -22.64 17.92
N ASN A 231 4.14 -23.30 16.79
CA ASN A 231 4.10 -24.76 16.70
C ASN A 231 5.50 -25.38 16.77
N ILE A 232 6.55 -24.64 16.40
CA ILE A 232 7.94 -25.12 16.49
C ILE A 232 8.32 -25.39 17.95
N ARG A 233 7.84 -24.55 18.88
CA ARG A 233 8.09 -24.74 20.31
C ARG A 233 7.46 -26.02 20.86
N ARG A 234 6.44 -26.55 20.19
CA ARG A 234 5.69 -27.75 20.57
C ARG A 234 6.06 -29.00 19.77
N MET A 235 6.97 -28.89 18.80
CA MET A 235 7.39 -30.05 18.00
C MET A 235 8.27 -30.99 18.82
N GLU A 236 7.69 -32.09 19.28
CA GLU A 236 8.41 -33.25 19.81
C GLU A 236 8.49 -34.32 18.72
N HIS A 237 9.68 -34.50 18.12
CA HIS A 237 10.00 -35.62 17.22
C HIS A 237 8.99 -35.93 16.09
N GLU A 238 8.28 -34.92 15.56
CA GLU A 238 7.44 -35.14 14.37
C GLU A 238 8.33 -35.45 13.16
N VAL A 239 8.22 -36.68 12.66
CA VAL A 239 8.87 -37.10 11.41
C VAL A 239 8.15 -36.40 10.27
N LEU A 240 8.69 -35.26 9.86
CA LEU A 240 8.32 -34.60 8.63
C LEU A 240 8.54 -35.56 7.44
N GLY A 241 7.63 -35.54 6.47
CA GLY A 241 7.60 -36.53 5.38
C GLY A 241 8.91 -36.65 4.59
N LYS A 242 9.15 -37.82 3.97
CA LYS A 242 10.37 -38.12 3.21
C LYS A 242 10.41 -37.53 1.78
N GLU A 243 9.45 -36.70 1.43
CA GLU A 243 9.34 -36.10 0.10
C GLU A 243 10.20 -34.83 -0.01
N ARG A 244 10.26 -34.24 -1.21
CA ARG A 244 10.91 -32.92 -1.37
C ARG A 244 9.86 -31.87 -1.11
N SER A 245 10.02 -31.14 -0.03
CA SER A 245 8.99 -30.24 0.46
C SER A 245 9.48 -28.80 0.56
N LEU A 246 8.55 -27.88 0.40
CA LEU A 246 8.73 -26.48 0.74
C LEU A 246 8.04 -26.20 2.07
N VAL A 247 8.81 -25.85 3.10
CA VAL A 247 8.29 -25.55 4.43
C VAL A 247 8.18 -24.04 4.58
N VAL A 248 6.96 -23.53 4.79
CA VAL A 248 6.68 -22.11 5.01
C VAL A 248 6.37 -21.90 6.49
N VAL A 249 7.22 -21.13 7.15
CA VAL A 249 7.12 -20.84 8.58
C VAL A 249 6.82 -19.37 8.80
N GLU A 250 5.77 -19.07 9.55
CA GLU A 250 5.48 -17.70 9.96
C GLU A 250 5.88 -17.44 11.42
N PHE A 251 6.72 -16.43 11.65
CA PHE A 251 7.08 -16.00 13.00
C PHE A 251 6.49 -14.63 13.34
N THR A 252 5.67 -14.62 14.39
CA THR A 252 5.11 -13.42 15.05
C THR A 252 6.00 -12.94 16.20
N SER A 253 6.80 -13.82 16.80
CA SER A 253 7.77 -13.54 17.88
C SER A 253 9.15 -14.13 17.55
N ASP A 254 10.20 -13.69 18.25
CA ASP A 254 11.53 -14.29 18.10
C ASP A 254 11.52 -15.72 18.63
N VAL A 255 12.34 -16.57 18.02
CA VAL A 255 12.52 -17.97 18.41
C VAL A 255 13.97 -18.16 18.82
N ASP A 256 14.22 -18.89 19.90
CA ASP A 256 15.60 -19.23 20.28
C ASP A 256 16.23 -20.19 19.26
N ASP A 257 17.56 -20.25 19.29
CA ASP A 257 18.31 -21.03 18.31
C ASP A 257 18.13 -22.54 18.52
N GLU A 258 17.79 -23.00 19.74
CA GLU A 258 17.55 -24.42 20.03
C GLU A 258 16.25 -24.92 19.38
N ALA A 259 15.15 -24.19 19.55
CA ALA A 259 13.88 -24.47 18.90
C ALA A 259 13.99 -24.40 17.38
N TRP A 260 14.74 -23.42 16.84
CA TRP A 260 15.04 -23.37 15.42
C TRP A 260 15.84 -24.60 14.94
N LEU A 261 16.87 -25.00 15.68
CA LEU A 261 17.69 -26.17 15.35
C LEU A 261 16.88 -27.47 15.31
N LYS A 262 15.87 -27.62 16.19
CA LYS A 262 14.94 -28.75 16.16
C LYS A 262 14.18 -28.80 14.83
N LEU A 263 13.53 -27.71 14.43
CA LEU A 263 12.85 -27.62 13.14
C LEU A 263 13.81 -27.89 11.97
N TYR A 264 14.96 -27.21 11.96
CA TYR A 264 15.94 -27.34 10.89
C TYR A 264 16.42 -28.78 10.72
N SER A 265 16.66 -29.48 11.83
CA SER A 265 17.05 -30.89 11.85
C SER A 265 15.95 -31.80 11.30
N SER A 266 14.68 -31.54 11.62
CA SER A 266 13.54 -32.28 11.03
C SER A 266 13.44 -32.08 9.52
N VAL A 267 13.61 -30.84 9.02
CA VAL A 267 13.59 -30.57 7.57
C VAL A 267 14.81 -31.16 6.87
N LYS A 268 15.96 -31.23 7.53
CA LYS A 268 17.18 -31.85 7.00
C LYS A 268 17.02 -33.36 6.74
N GLN A 269 16.09 -34.03 7.43
CA GLN A 269 15.76 -35.44 7.18
C GLN A 269 14.86 -35.66 5.95
N MET A 270 14.29 -34.59 5.37
CA MET A 270 13.47 -34.64 4.16
C MET A 270 14.33 -34.91 2.91
N ARG A 271 13.68 -35.10 1.74
CA ARG A 271 14.41 -35.35 0.49
C ARG A 271 15.29 -34.16 0.12
N ARG A 272 16.48 -34.45 -0.42
CA ARG A 272 17.42 -33.43 -0.94
C ARG A 272 16.72 -32.44 -1.88
N GLY A 273 17.06 -31.17 -1.71
CA GLY A 273 16.42 -30.05 -2.40
C GLY A 273 15.18 -29.49 -1.70
N SER A 274 14.82 -30.00 -0.51
CA SER A 274 13.81 -29.35 0.35
C SER A 274 14.31 -27.99 0.84
N LYS A 275 13.39 -27.05 1.06
CA LYS A 275 13.71 -25.66 1.41
C LYS A 275 12.75 -25.12 2.46
N ILE A 276 13.22 -24.10 3.19
CA ILE A 276 12.44 -23.39 4.20
C ILE A 276 12.27 -21.93 3.78
N ILE A 277 11.06 -21.41 3.85
CA ILE A 277 10.75 -19.98 3.77
C ILE A 277 10.37 -19.50 5.16
N ILE A 278 11.06 -18.48 5.67
CA ILE A 278 10.69 -17.77 6.90
C ILE A 278 9.91 -16.52 6.50
N ILE A 279 8.71 -16.33 7.06
CA ILE A 279 7.94 -15.08 6.93
C ILE A 279 7.95 -14.39 8.29
N SER A 280 8.50 -13.18 8.39
CA SER A 280 8.45 -12.44 9.66
C SER A 280 8.53 -10.91 9.51
N ARG A 281 8.18 -10.20 10.59
CA ARG A 281 8.50 -8.78 10.77
C ARG A 281 9.84 -8.56 11.49
N ILE A 282 10.35 -9.58 12.15
CA ILE A 282 11.50 -9.47 13.06
C ILE A 282 12.78 -9.59 12.25
N ALA A 283 13.49 -8.47 12.08
CA ALA A 283 14.72 -8.44 11.28
C ALA A 283 15.80 -9.42 11.78
N LYS A 284 15.85 -9.67 13.10
CA LYS A 284 16.78 -10.60 13.75
C LYS A 284 16.64 -12.06 13.28
N LEU A 285 15.49 -12.46 12.74
CA LEU A 285 15.30 -13.81 12.19
C LEU A 285 16.03 -14.03 10.86
N SER A 286 16.66 -12.99 10.30
CA SER A 286 17.61 -13.13 9.18
C SER A 286 18.79 -14.04 9.52
N ARG A 287 19.16 -14.17 10.81
CA ARG A 287 20.28 -15.01 11.28
C ARG A 287 20.13 -16.49 10.92
N PHE A 288 18.91 -16.95 10.67
CA PHE A 288 18.61 -18.32 10.26
C PHE A 288 18.68 -18.55 8.75
N GLY A 289 18.82 -17.48 7.96
CA GLY A 289 18.89 -17.57 6.51
C GLY A 289 20.21 -18.15 6.03
N THR A 290 20.14 -19.10 5.09
CA THR A 290 21.32 -19.59 4.35
C THR A 290 21.51 -18.86 3.02
N VAL A 291 20.54 -18.03 2.63
CA VAL A 291 20.60 -17.14 1.47
C VAL A 291 20.25 -15.71 1.88
N LYS A 292 20.58 -14.74 1.02
CA LYS A 292 20.29 -13.33 1.27
C LYS A 292 18.78 -13.13 1.53
N PRO A 293 18.39 -12.46 2.62
CA PRO A 293 16.98 -12.21 2.92
C PRO A 293 16.35 -11.33 1.86
N VAL A 294 15.08 -11.61 1.54
CA VAL A 294 14.25 -10.78 0.68
C VAL A 294 13.45 -9.83 1.56
N HIS A 295 13.70 -8.53 1.41
CA HIS A 295 12.98 -7.50 2.15
C HIS A 295 11.77 -7.00 1.36
N LEU A 296 10.58 -7.21 1.90
CA LEU A 296 9.32 -6.72 1.36
C LEU A 296 8.94 -5.41 2.04
N ASN A 297 9.27 -4.30 1.40
CA ASN A 297 8.96 -2.95 1.87
C ASN A 297 7.51 -2.56 1.56
N SER A 298 6.97 -1.54 2.23
CA SER A 298 5.74 -0.87 1.76
C SER A 298 5.92 -0.37 0.32
N LEU A 299 4.83 -0.33 -0.44
CA LEU A 299 4.82 0.28 -1.78
C LEU A 299 5.24 1.75 -1.69
N SER A 300 5.85 2.27 -2.75
CA SER A 300 6.08 3.72 -2.84
C SER A 300 4.74 4.47 -2.86
N HIS A 301 4.75 5.77 -2.57
CA HIS A 301 3.54 6.58 -2.62
C HIS A 301 2.89 6.53 -4.01
N GLU A 302 3.70 6.57 -5.06
CA GLU A 302 3.25 6.55 -6.46
C GLU A 302 2.64 5.21 -6.85
N GLU A 303 3.30 4.10 -6.49
CA GLU A 303 2.78 2.74 -6.66
C GLU A 303 1.46 2.54 -5.89
N TYR A 304 1.43 2.99 -4.64
CA TYR A 304 0.28 2.87 -3.76
C TYR A 304 -0.90 3.70 -4.22
N SER A 305 -0.68 4.96 -4.63
CA SER A 305 -1.75 5.81 -5.16
C SER A 305 -2.34 5.22 -6.44
N TYR A 306 -1.47 4.76 -7.36
CA TYR A 306 -1.93 4.09 -8.58
C TYR A 306 -2.81 2.88 -8.25
N LEU A 307 -2.34 2.00 -7.36
CA LEU A 307 -3.11 0.83 -6.93
C LEU A 307 -4.45 1.24 -6.29
N PHE A 308 -4.43 2.19 -5.36
CA PHE A 308 -5.64 2.62 -4.67
C PHE A 308 -6.68 3.18 -5.64
N LYS A 309 -6.25 4.02 -6.59
CA LYS A 309 -7.12 4.56 -7.63
C LYS A 309 -7.73 3.45 -8.49
N VAL A 310 -6.93 2.49 -8.95
CA VAL A 310 -7.43 1.34 -9.73
C VAL A 310 -8.47 0.54 -8.92
N LEU A 311 -8.21 0.29 -7.64
CA LEU A 311 -9.14 -0.46 -6.78
C LEU A 311 -10.45 0.31 -6.52
N ALA A 312 -10.36 1.61 -6.25
CA ALA A 312 -11.48 2.47 -5.87
C ALA A 312 -12.42 2.77 -7.04
N PHE A 313 -11.88 2.93 -8.25
CA PHE A 313 -12.69 3.13 -9.45
C PHE A 313 -13.18 1.79 -10.04
N GLY A 314 -12.41 0.71 -9.91
CA GLY A 314 -12.75 -0.56 -10.53
C GLY A 314 -12.85 -0.44 -12.06
N SER A 315 -14.03 -0.71 -12.61
CA SER A 315 -14.32 -0.57 -14.04
C SER A 315 -14.76 0.83 -14.46
N THR A 316 -15.01 1.73 -13.50
CA THR A 316 -15.43 3.11 -13.79
C THR A 316 -14.24 3.91 -14.34
N ASN A 317 -14.46 4.67 -15.42
CA ASN A 317 -13.43 5.50 -16.02
C ASN A 317 -13.14 6.73 -15.14
N PRO A 318 -11.93 6.89 -14.58
CA PRO A 318 -11.61 8.06 -13.74
C PRO A 318 -11.67 9.39 -14.49
N GLU A 319 -11.53 9.36 -15.83
CA GLU A 319 -11.56 10.56 -16.67
C GLU A 319 -12.93 11.24 -16.72
N GLU A 320 -14.00 10.46 -16.56
CA GLU A 320 -15.38 10.95 -16.49
C GLU A 320 -15.71 11.55 -15.13
N HIS A 321 -14.87 11.30 -14.12
CA HIS A 321 -15.08 11.73 -12.74
C HIS A 321 -13.82 12.40 -12.14
N PRO A 322 -13.35 13.53 -12.71
CA PRO A 322 -12.09 14.15 -12.32
C PRO A 322 -12.05 14.61 -10.85
N GLN A 323 -13.21 15.00 -10.28
CA GLN A 323 -13.30 15.36 -8.86
C GLN A 323 -13.09 14.14 -7.94
N LEU A 324 -13.65 12.97 -8.29
CA LEU A 324 -13.43 11.74 -7.53
C LEU A 324 -11.96 11.34 -7.58
N ALA A 325 -11.29 11.52 -8.73
CA ALA A 325 -9.89 11.17 -8.87
C ALA A 325 -8.98 12.00 -7.95
N LEU A 326 -9.28 13.29 -7.74
CA LEU A 326 -8.58 14.12 -6.76
C LEU A 326 -8.83 13.67 -5.31
N VAL A 327 -10.07 13.29 -4.99
CA VAL A 327 -10.40 12.75 -3.65
C VAL A 327 -9.70 11.42 -3.40
N ALA A 328 -9.57 10.56 -4.41
CA ALA A 328 -8.82 9.31 -4.31
C ALA A 328 -7.33 9.54 -4.01
N GLU A 329 -6.70 10.53 -4.64
CA GLU A 329 -5.30 10.88 -4.37
C GLU A 329 -5.13 11.35 -2.91
N ASP A 330 -5.99 12.24 -2.44
CA ASP A 330 -5.98 12.73 -1.06
C ASP A 330 -6.22 11.60 -0.04
N LEU A 331 -7.10 10.65 -0.37
CA LEU A 331 -7.31 9.45 0.43
C LEU A 331 -6.05 8.58 0.43
N ALA A 332 -5.39 8.36 -0.70
CA ALA A 332 -4.17 7.58 -0.76
C ALA A 332 -3.08 8.16 0.17
N VAL A 333 -2.90 9.49 0.15
CA VAL A 333 -2.02 10.20 1.08
C VAL A 333 -2.43 9.95 2.52
N ALA A 334 -3.71 10.15 2.85
CA ALA A 334 -4.22 10.00 4.20
C ALA A 334 -4.08 8.56 4.73
N LEU A 335 -4.27 7.55 3.88
CA LEU A 335 -4.16 6.14 4.27
C LEU A 335 -2.71 5.68 4.53
N GLY A 336 -1.71 6.44 4.08
CA GLY A 336 -0.31 6.25 4.44
C GLY A 336 0.30 4.90 4.02
N GLY A 337 -0.15 4.34 2.90
CA GLY A 337 0.39 3.08 2.35
C GLY A 337 -0.17 1.79 2.98
N SER A 338 -1.24 1.86 3.77
CA SER A 338 -1.87 0.68 4.40
C SER A 338 -2.71 -0.10 3.40
N LEU A 339 -2.19 -1.24 2.90
CA LEU A 339 -2.90 -2.09 1.91
C LEU A 339 -4.25 -2.61 2.41
N ILE A 340 -4.40 -2.90 3.70
CA ILE A 340 -5.69 -3.38 4.24
C ILE A 340 -6.71 -2.27 4.18
N THR A 341 -6.38 -1.10 4.72
CA THR A 341 -7.28 0.06 4.73
C THR A 341 -7.60 0.55 3.32
N ALA A 342 -6.61 0.50 2.42
CA ALA A 342 -6.80 0.75 0.98
C ALA A 342 -7.90 -0.13 0.39
N ASN A 343 -7.84 -1.44 0.63
CA ASN A 343 -8.84 -2.38 0.09
C ASN A 343 -10.24 -2.12 0.66
N VAL A 344 -10.35 -1.86 1.97
CA VAL A 344 -11.65 -1.52 2.59
C VAL A 344 -12.22 -0.25 1.97
N CYS A 345 -11.46 0.85 1.99
CA CYS A 345 -11.94 2.12 1.45
C CYS A 345 -12.28 1.99 -0.03
N ALA A 346 -11.40 1.39 -0.83
CA ALA A 346 -11.62 1.19 -2.25
C ALA A 346 -12.91 0.41 -2.55
N ASP A 347 -13.23 -0.64 -1.79
CA ASP A 347 -14.46 -1.39 -1.97
C ASP A 347 -15.72 -0.56 -1.69
N MET A 348 -15.69 0.24 -0.61
CA MET A 348 -16.80 1.13 -0.27
C MET A 348 -17.00 2.19 -1.36
N LEU A 349 -15.91 2.79 -1.83
CA LEU A 349 -15.91 3.83 -2.85
C LEU A 349 -16.40 3.30 -4.20
N ARG A 350 -15.96 2.10 -4.59
CA ARG A 350 -16.35 1.47 -5.85
C ARG A 350 -17.85 1.19 -5.94
N LYS A 351 -18.49 0.88 -4.81
CA LYS A 351 -19.93 0.66 -4.69
C LYS A 351 -20.76 1.95 -4.72
N ASN A 352 -20.14 3.11 -4.50
CA ASN A 352 -20.83 4.39 -4.44
C ASN A 352 -19.96 5.52 -5.01
N GLN A 353 -20.19 5.88 -6.28
CA GLN A 353 -19.47 6.92 -7.01
C GLN A 353 -19.97 8.36 -6.71
N ASN A 354 -20.65 8.58 -5.58
CA ASN A 354 -21.09 9.92 -5.19
C ASN A 354 -19.92 10.72 -4.56
N VAL A 355 -19.66 11.91 -5.09
CA VAL A 355 -18.56 12.78 -4.64
C VAL A 355 -18.68 13.21 -3.17
N HIS A 356 -19.91 13.41 -2.66
CA HIS A 356 -20.13 13.73 -1.26
C HIS A 356 -19.80 12.56 -0.35
N PHE A 357 -20.10 11.32 -0.78
CA PHE A 357 -19.74 10.11 -0.05
C PHE A 357 -18.21 9.97 0.04
N TRP A 358 -17.50 10.11 -1.08
CA TRP A 358 -16.04 10.04 -1.14
C TRP A 358 -15.39 11.10 -0.23
N THR A 359 -15.89 12.34 -0.31
CA THR A 359 -15.39 13.46 0.50
C THR A 359 -15.68 13.25 2.00
N SER A 360 -16.86 12.73 2.34
CA SER A 360 -17.22 12.38 3.72
C SER A 360 -16.28 11.31 4.29
N LEU A 361 -15.97 10.27 3.51
CA LEU A 361 -15.04 9.22 3.91
C LEU A 361 -13.63 9.78 4.15
N LEU A 362 -13.13 10.62 3.25
CA LEU A 362 -11.85 11.31 3.40
C LEU A 362 -11.78 12.13 4.69
N ASN A 363 -12.83 12.91 4.98
CA ASN A 363 -12.88 13.73 6.19
C ASN A 363 -12.93 12.86 7.47
N LYS A 364 -13.71 11.78 7.48
CA LYS A 364 -13.71 10.81 8.60
C LYS A 364 -12.32 10.23 8.83
N TYR A 365 -11.63 9.82 7.77
CA TYR A 365 -10.28 9.26 7.89
C TYR A 365 -9.27 10.30 8.39
N ARG A 366 -9.30 11.53 7.88
CA ARG A 366 -8.45 12.63 8.37
C ARG A 366 -8.66 12.88 9.87
N ASN A 367 -9.90 12.90 10.33
CA ASN A 367 -10.21 13.06 11.76
C ASN A 367 -9.63 11.90 12.61
N VAL A 368 -9.64 10.67 12.08
CA VAL A 368 -9.00 9.51 12.74
C VAL A 368 -7.49 9.71 12.80
N VAL A 369 -6.86 10.14 11.72
CA VAL A 369 -5.42 10.43 11.68
C VAL A 369 -5.07 11.50 12.71
N GLU A 370 -5.80 12.62 12.73
CA GLU A 370 -5.59 13.72 13.69
C GLU A 370 -5.78 13.27 15.14
N LYS A 371 -6.84 12.50 15.46
CA LYS A 371 -7.05 11.98 16.82
C LYS A 371 -5.91 11.05 17.24
N ASN A 372 -5.42 10.17 16.37
CA ASN A 372 -4.29 9.29 16.70
C ASN A 372 -2.98 10.05 16.86
N PHE A 373 -2.72 11.08 16.04
CA PHE A 373 -1.58 11.97 16.27
C PHE A 373 -1.69 12.72 17.62
N SER A 374 -2.88 13.21 17.98
CA SER A 374 -3.08 13.89 19.26
C SER A 374 -2.96 12.95 20.47
N THR A 375 -3.39 11.70 20.34
CA THR A 375 -3.46 10.72 21.44
C THR A 375 -2.15 9.94 21.61
N PHE A 376 -1.53 9.54 20.49
CA PHE A 376 -0.37 8.65 20.46
C PHE A 376 0.87 9.25 19.77
N GLY A 377 0.77 10.46 19.20
CA GLY A 377 1.88 11.10 18.50
C GLY A 377 2.21 10.52 17.12
N GLU A 378 1.44 9.54 16.63
CA GLU A 378 1.77 8.79 15.42
C GLU A 378 0.57 8.54 14.51
N HIS A 379 0.87 8.32 13.22
CA HIS A 379 -0.12 7.94 12.22
C HIS A 379 -0.68 6.52 12.49
N PRO A 380 -1.99 6.25 12.28
CA PRO A 380 -2.61 4.94 12.50
C PRO A 380 -1.87 3.75 11.87
N LYS A 381 -1.36 3.93 10.64
CA LYS A 381 -0.57 2.92 9.93
C LYS A 381 0.72 2.55 10.70
N ASN A 382 1.39 3.51 11.31
CA ASN A 382 2.62 3.25 12.07
C ASN A 382 2.32 2.60 13.42
N LEU A 383 1.22 3.00 14.08
CA LEU A 383 0.71 2.33 15.28
C LEU A 383 0.40 0.86 15.00
N MET A 384 -0.27 0.58 13.88
CA MET A 384 -0.52 -0.79 13.39
C MET A 384 0.78 -1.57 13.07
N ASP A 385 1.82 -0.89 12.60
CA ASP A 385 3.14 -1.48 12.34
C ASP A 385 3.88 -1.86 13.63
N LYS A 386 3.58 -1.16 14.73
CA LYS A 386 4.15 -1.36 16.07
C LYS A 386 3.24 -2.17 17.00
N ASP A 387 2.14 -2.71 16.48
CA ASP A 387 1.13 -3.44 17.27
C ASP A 387 0.66 -2.62 18.49
N HIS A 388 0.41 -1.32 18.29
CA HIS A 388 -0.17 -0.39 19.27
C HIS A 388 -1.68 -0.20 19.03
N PRO A 389 -2.47 0.17 20.07
CA PRO A 389 -3.87 0.51 19.90
C PRO A 389 -4.08 1.68 18.93
N ILE A 390 -5.21 1.68 18.21
CA ILE A 390 -5.59 2.73 17.26
C ILE A 390 -6.97 3.27 17.62
N ASP A 391 -7.08 4.58 17.81
CA ASP A 391 -8.37 5.23 18.06
C ASP A 391 -9.16 5.33 16.74
N ILE A 392 -10.35 4.75 16.71
CA ILE A 392 -11.26 4.77 15.55
C ILE A 392 -12.61 5.42 15.90
N THR A 393 -12.69 6.13 17.02
CA THR A 393 -13.92 6.79 17.52
C THR A 393 -14.54 7.68 16.46
N ARG A 394 -13.71 8.35 15.65
CA ARG A 394 -14.16 9.27 14.60
C ARG A 394 -14.77 8.59 13.37
N PHE A 395 -14.72 7.27 13.24
CA PHE A 395 -15.48 6.54 12.21
C PHE A 395 -16.92 6.28 12.62
N ALA A 396 -17.15 6.03 13.91
CA ALA A 396 -18.46 5.67 14.42
C ALA A 396 -19.33 6.92 14.57
N SER A 397 -20.54 6.88 14.02
CA SER A 397 -21.60 7.85 14.32
C SER A 397 -22.17 7.53 15.70
N LEU A 398 -21.37 7.66 16.77
CA LEU A 398 -21.80 7.35 18.13
C LEU A 398 -22.88 8.35 18.56
N SER A 399 -24.11 7.84 18.70
CA SER A 399 -25.25 8.59 19.21
C SER A 399 -25.20 8.64 20.74
N SER A 400 -24.49 9.61 21.34
CA SER A 400 -24.85 10.16 22.65
C SER A 400 -23.88 11.23 23.18
N SER A 401 -24.48 12.34 23.63
CA SER A 401 -24.29 13.16 24.85
C SER A 401 -23.01 13.14 25.73
N SER A 402 -22.01 12.31 25.51
CA SER A 402 -20.81 12.24 26.36
C SER A 402 -19.54 12.44 25.54
N SER A 403 -18.80 13.51 25.80
CA SER A 403 -17.56 13.89 25.11
C SER A 403 -16.37 12.94 25.34
N SER A 404 -16.55 11.84 26.09
CA SER A 404 -15.46 10.95 26.55
C SER A 404 -15.49 9.53 25.97
N ALA A 405 -16.49 9.16 25.16
CA ALA A 405 -16.56 7.81 24.61
C ALA A 405 -15.40 7.55 23.63
N THR A 406 -14.72 6.40 23.78
CA THR A 406 -13.60 5.98 22.92
C THR A 406 -13.83 4.60 22.34
N LEU A 407 -13.54 4.48 21.04
CA LEU A 407 -13.53 3.23 20.32
C LEU A 407 -12.10 2.97 19.83
N ARG A 408 -11.51 1.85 20.24
CA ARG A 408 -10.12 1.51 19.91
C ARG A 408 -10.01 0.15 19.25
N LEU A 409 -9.19 0.07 18.20
CA LEU A 409 -8.68 -1.19 17.68
C LEU A 409 -7.53 -1.66 18.56
N MET A 410 -7.61 -2.91 18.99
CA MET A 410 -6.60 -3.53 19.82
C MET A 410 -5.57 -4.27 18.97
N PRO A 411 -4.31 -4.37 19.44
CA PRO A 411 -3.30 -5.19 18.80
C PRO A 411 -3.78 -6.64 18.68
N PRO A 412 -3.35 -7.38 17.64
CA PRO A 412 -3.66 -8.81 17.55
C PRO A 412 -3.06 -9.55 18.75
N HIS A 413 -3.90 -10.19 19.56
CA HIS A 413 -3.45 -11.08 20.64
C HIS A 413 -2.70 -12.29 20.06
N SER A 414 -1.61 -12.72 20.71
CA SER A 414 -1.06 -14.07 20.50
C SER A 414 -2.15 -15.08 20.85
N GLU A 415 -2.36 -16.09 20.02
CA GLU A 415 -3.36 -17.14 20.22
C GLU A 415 -2.95 -18.03 21.41
N VAL A 416 -3.13 -17.52 22.64
CA VAL A 416 -3.06 -18.27 23.89
C VAL A 416 -4.26 -17.82 24.71
N ASP A 417 -5.42 -18.39 24.40
CA ASP A 417 -6.41 -18.85 25.38
C ASP A 417 -7.63 -19.39 24.64
N ASP A 418 -7.81 -20.70 24.78
CA ASP A 418 -8.79 -21.58 24.13
C ASP A 418 -10.20 -21.46 24.76
N TYR A 419 -10.58 -20.25 25.18
CA TYR A 419 -11.90 -19.95 25.73
C TYR A 419 -12.44 -18.65 25.14
N ARG A 420 -12.67 -18.59 23.82
CA ARG A 420 -13.39 -17.45 23.24
C ARG A 420 -14.89 -17.72 23.24
N THR A 421 -15.58 -17.10 24.19
CA THR A 421 -16.96 -16.66 24.01
C THR A 421 -17.06 -15.97 22.64
N GLU A 422 -18.04 -16.36 21.81
CA GLU A 422 -18.26 -15.70 20.51
C GLU A 422 -18.56 -14.22 20.75
N LEU A 423 -17.61 -13.34 20.42
CA LEU A 423 -17.79 -11.89 20.53
C LEU A 423 -18.76 -11.40 19.44
N PRO A 424 -19.52 -10.33 19.69
CA PRO A 424 -20.33 -9.67 18.67
C PRO A 424 -19.46 -9.25 17.48
N LYS A 425 -19.96 -9.42 16.25
CA LYS A 425 -19.25 -9.04 15.02
C LYS A 425 -19.85 -7.78 14.43
N VAL A 426 -18.99 -6.83 14.09
CA VAL A 426 -19.36 -5.58 13.41
C VAL A 426 -18.59 -5.48 12.10
N MET A 427 -19.27 -5.23 10.99
CA MET A 427 -18.61 -4.98 9.72
C MET A 427 -18.06 -3.55 9.71
N PHE A 428 -16.80 -3.38 9.31
CA PHE A 428 -16.19 -2.04 9.30
C PHE A 428 -16.87 -1.08 8.31
N GLY A 429 -17.41 -1.61 7.21
CA GLY A 429 -18.24 -0.84 6.28
C GLY A 429 -19.48 -0.24 6.97
N ASP A 430 -20.17 -1.01 7.80
CA ASP A 430 -21.35 -0.56 8.54
C ASP A 430 -20.99 0.46 9.63
N LEU A 431 -19.83 0.27 10.28
CA LEU A 431 -19.29 1.23 11.23
C LEU A 431 -19.06 2.60 10.58
N ILE A 432 -18.40 2.62 9.42
CA ILE A 432 -18.12 3.84 8.67
C ILE A 432 -19.42 4.46 8.11
N ALA A 433 -20.35 3.63 7.64
CA ALA A 433 -21.65 4.11 7.15
C ALA A 433 -22.52 4.69 8.28
N GLY A 434 -22.20 4.39 9.53
CA GLY A 434 -23.01 4.76 10.69
C GLY A 434 -24.29 3.92 10.81
N SER A 435 -24.35 2.78 10.12
CA SER A 435 -25.46 1.81 10.19
C SER A 435 -25.25 0.75 11.27
N ALA A 436 -24.03 0.61 11.80
CA ALA A 436 -23.73 -0.33 12.88
C ALA A 436 -24.13 0.23 14.26
N THR A 437 -24.75 -0.62 15.08
CA THR A 437 -24.89 -0.38 16.52
C THR A 437 -23.73 -1.06 17.24
N VAL A 438 -22.83 -0.26 17.82
CA VAL A 438 -21.71 -0.77 18.61
C VAL A 438 -22.13 -0.87 20.07
N GLN A 439 -22.19 -2.09 20.61
CA GLN A 439 -22.46 -2.30 22.03
C GLN A 439 -21.21 -2.02 22.85
N LYS A 440 -21.39 -1.59 24.10
CA LYS A 440 -20.30 -1.37 25.06
C LYS A 440 -19.57 -2.69 25.33
N GLY A 441 -18.24 -2.63 25.40
CA GLY A 441 -17.38 -3.79 25.63
C GLY A 441 -16.56 -4.20 24.42
N GLU A 442 -16.12 -5.46 24.43
CA GLU A 442 -15.28 -6.03 23.38
C GLU A 442 -16.12 -6.62 22.24
N PHE A 443 -15.66 -6.40 21.01
CA PHE A 443 -16.29 -6.95 19.82
C PHE A 443 -15.25 -7.20 18.72
N GLU A 444 -15.63 -8.03 17.76
CA GLU A 444 -14.82 -8.33 16.59
C GLU A 444 -15.20 -7.41 15.42
N LEU A 445 -14.27 -6.55 15.02
CA LEU A 445 -14.40 -5.76 13.82
C LEU A 445 -13.93 -6.58 12.61
N VAL A 446 -14.88 -6.98 11.76
CA VAL A 446 -14.58 -7.61 10.47
C VAL A 446 -14.21 -6.51 9.49
N ALA A 447 -12.91 -6.24 9.38
CA ALA A 447 -12.39 -5.13 8.59
C ALA A 447 -12.54 -5.42 7.09
N TRP A 448 -12.17 -6.63 6.67
CA TRP A 448 -12.09 -7.01 5.26
C TRP A 448 -12.01 -8.53 5.10
N GLU A 449 -12.52 -9.07 4.00
CA GLU A 449 -12.17 -10.41 3.53
C GLU A 449 -11.30 -10.29 2.28
N SER A 450 -10.08 -10.82 2.34
CA SER A 450 -9.19 -10.78 1.17
C SER A 450 -9.87 -11.44 -0.03
N ARG A 451 -9.82 -10.78 -1.19
CA ARG A 451 -10.23 -11.38 -2.46
C ARG A 451 -9.11 -12.18 -3.13
N ILE A 452 -7.89 -12.03 -2.63
CA ILE A 452 -6.73 -12.77 -3.09
C ILE A 452 -6.54 -13.97 -2.14
N PRO A 453 -6.27 -15.18 -2.68
CA PRO A 453 -5.89 -16.33 -1.86
C PRO A 453 -4.82 -15.98 -0.80
N PRO A 454 -4.97 -16.45 0.45
CA PRO A 454 -5.88 -17.50 0.91
C PRO A 454 -7.25 -16.98 1.38
N TYR A 455 -7.75 -15.84 0.87
CA TYR A 455 -9.05 -15.27 1.23
C TYR A 455 -9.22 -14.99 2.73
N LYS A 456 -8.11 -14.61 3.39
CA LYS A 456 -8.10 -14.41 4.84
C LYS A 456 -9.05 -13.28 5.22
N ARG A 457 -9.94 -13.57 6.18
CA ARG A 457 -10.70 -12.55 6.91
C ARG A 457 -9.77 -11.81 7.86
N PHE A 458 -9.77 -10.50 7.77
CA PHE A 458 -9.07 -9.59 8.65
C PHE A 458 -10.04 -9.14 9.73
N VAL A 459 -10.11 -9.93 10.79
CA VAL A 459 -10.84 -9.61 12.00
C VAL A 459 -9.88 -8.92 12.97
N ILE A 460 -10.31 -7.83 13.57
CA ILE A 460 -9.55 -7.03 14.52
C ILE A 460 -10.38 -6.91 15.80
N HIS A 461 -9.77 -7.17 16.94
CA HIS A 461 -10.39 -6.93 18.23
C HIS A 461 -10.57 -5.44 18.45
N ALA A 462 -11.75 -5.03 18.89
CA ALA A 462 -12.08 -3.65 19.16
C ALA A 462 -12.77 -3.54 20.52
N THR A 463 -12.48 -2.45 21.22
CA THR A 463 -13.07 -2.16 22.52
C THR A 463 -13.76 -0.81 22.48
N TYR A 464 -15.01 -0.77 22.93
CA TYR A 464 -15.79 0.46 23.08
C TYR A 464 -16.00 0.77 24.56
N CYS A 465 -15.52 1.94 25.00
CA CYS A 465 -15.58 2.43 26.37
C CYS A 465 -16.20 3.83 26.45
N ASP A 466 -16.99 4.12 27.48
CA ASP A 466 -17.61 5.44 27.69
C ASP A 466 -16.65 6.49 28.31
N GLU A 467 -15.53 6.04 28.88
CA GLU A 467 -14.51 6.86 29.54
C GLU A 467 -13.15 6.66 28.87
N GLU A 468 -12.34 7.72 28.73
CA GLU A 468 -10.94 7.58 28.35
C GLU A 468 -10.22 6.82 29.49
N PRO A 469 -9.67 5.61 29.26
CA PRO A 469 -8.88 4.96 30.30
C PRO A 469 -7.68 5.86 30.60
N ILE A 470 -7.55 6.25 31.87
CA ILE A 470 -6.44 7.03 32.38
C ILE A 470 -5.16 6.27 32.02
N CYS A 471 -4.38 6.78 31.07
CA CYS A 471 -3.02 6.32 30.87
C CYS A 471 -2.24 6.73 32.13
N GLU A 472 -2.06 5.79 33.07
CA GLU A 472 -1.01 5.93 34.08
C GLU A 472 0.32 5.98 33.34
N HIS A 473 0.84 7.19 33.16
CA HIS A 473 2.25 7.38 32.90
C HIS A 473 2.98 6.82 34.13
N HIS A 474 3.46 5.58 34.06
CA HIS A 474 4.58 5.13 34.87
C HIS A 474 5.82 5.94 34.44
N THR A 475 5.84 7.20 34.87
CA THR A 475 7.06 7.98 34.98
C THR A 475 7.83 7.35 36.13
N VAL A 476 8.78 6.49 35.78
CA VAL A 476 9.86 6.12 36.68
C VAL A 476 10.56 7.44 37.06
N SER A 477 10.23 7.95 38.23
CA SER A 477 10.91 9.09 38.83
C SER A 477 12.37 8.69 39.09
N PRO A 478 13.36 9.53 38.70
CA PRO A 478 14.74 9.22 39.02
C PRO A 478 14.93 9.45 40.52
N SER A 479 15.16 8.36 41.24
CA SER A 479 15.58 8.39 42.63
C SER A 479 16.81 9.30 42.80
N ARG A 480 16.62 10.44 43.46
CA ARG A 480 17.71 11.32 43.91
C ARG A 480 18.51 10.56 44.98
N LYS A 481 19.60 9.89 44.59
CA LYS A 481 20.66 9.51 45.53
C LYS A 481 21.36 10.78 46.02
N ARG A 482 21.01 11.23 47.23
CA ARG A 482 21.83 12.17 48.02
C ARG A 482 23.14 11.44 48.38
N LYS A 483 24.25 11.82 47.73
CA LYS A 483 25.59 11.60 48.29
C LYS A 483 25.77 12.60 49.43
N ARG A 484 25.85 12.11 50.68
CA ARG A 484 26.52 12.83 51.76
C ARG A 484 28.02 12.78 51.44
N LEU A 485 28.64 13.96 51.38
CA LEU A 485 30.08 14.11 51.47
C LEU A 485 30.38 14.40 52.94
N ASP A 486 31.12 13.50 53.57
CA ASP A 486 31.77 13.75 54.85
C ASP A 486 32.95 14.69 54.61
N ASN A 487 32.92 15.84 55.28
CA ASN A 487 34.03 16.50 55.99
C ASN A 487 33.54 17.78 56.65
#